data_AF-A0A149V5F2-F1
#
_entry.id   AF-A0A149V5F2-F1
#
_cell.length_a   1.000
_cell.length_b   1.000
_cell.length_c   1.000
_cell.angle_alpha   90.00
_cell.angle_beta   90.00
_cell.angle_gamma   90.00
#
_symmetry.space_group_name_H-M   'P 1'
#
loop_
_entity.id
_entity.type
_entity.pdbx_description
1 polymer ?
#
loop_
_entity_poly.entity_id
_entity_poly.type
_entity_poly.pdbx_seq_one_letter_code
_entity_poly.pdbx_strand_id
1 'polypeptide(L)'
;MTQAACRALPDRPQLLSASPLLREAVLRAALWPVAEHLTAQQTHIAQVILDEIVNSPREEFCLPLPSDSRLLAVAEAILKNPSARESLSIYAEQASFSERTFSRWYKAQTGFSFRVWQARARVL
;
A
#
# COMPACT_ATOMS: atom_id res chain seq x y z
N MET A 1 -16.32 -20.14 -1.66
CA MET A 1 -16.64 -18.93 -0.87
C MET A 1 -17.82 -18.23 -1.52
N THR A 2 -18.89 -17.96 -0.78
CA THR A 2 -20.13 -17.37 -1.33
C THR A 2 -19.96 -15.88 -1.62
N GLN A 3 -20.51 -15.42 -2.75
CA GLN A 3 -20.52 -14.03 -3.23
C GLN A 3 -21.01 -12.99 -2.20
N ALA A 4 -21.77 -13.43 -1.18
CA ALA A 4 -22.25 -12.61 -0.08
C ALA A 4 -21.12 -12.12 0.86
N ALA A 5 -20.05 -12.89 1.02
CA ALA A 5 -18.94 -12.54 1.91
C ALA A 5 -18.13 -11.35 1.38
N CYS A 6 -18.02 -11.21 0.05
CA CYS A 6 -17.27 -10.11 -0.56
C CYS A 6 -18.03 -8.78 -0.55
N ARG A 7 -19.35 -8.76 -0.30
CA ARG A 7 -20.15 -7.51 -0.26
C ARG A 7 -19.77 -6.56 0.87
N ALA A 8 -19.16 -7.08 1.94
CA ALA A 8 -18.74 -6.27 3.08
C ALA A 8 -17.36 -5.63 2.85
N LEU A 9 -16.64 -6.02 1.80
CA LEU A 9 -15.34 -5.45 1.46
C LEU A 9 -15.50 -4.06 0.83
N PRO A 10 -14.52 -3.16 0.99
CA PRO A 10 -14.53 -1.87 0.32
C PRO A 10 -14.55 -2.02 -1.21
N ASP A 11 -15.32 -1.18 -1.91
CA ASP A 11 -15.40 -1.17 -3.38
C ASP A 11 -14.12 -0.66 -4.08
N ARG A 12 -13.12 -0.20 -3.30
CA ARG A 12 -11.83 0.29 -3.79
C ARG A 12 -10.70 -0.33 -2.97
N PRO A 13 -9.51 -0.58 -3.56
CA PRO A 13 -8.34 -0.97 -2.80
C PRO A 13 -8.06 0.05 -1.69
N GLN A 14 -7.86 -0.42 -0.45
CA GLN A 14 -7.54 0.41 0.70
C GLN A 14 -6.38 -0.21 1.47
N LEU A 15 -5.56 0.64 2.10
CA LEU A 15 -4.58 0.16 3.07
C LEU A 15 -5.31 -0.13 4.38
N LEU A 16 -5.08 -1.31 4.93
CA LEU A 16 -5.66 -1.75 6.18
C LEU A 16 -4.54 -1.86 7.21
N SER A 17 -4.76 -1.28 8.39
CA SER A 17 -3.91 -1.58 9.53
C SER A 17 -4.21 -3.00 9.99
N ALA A 18 -3.35 -3.93 9.59
CA ALA A 18 -3.53 -5.33 9.91
C ALA A 18 -3.32 -5.56 11.41
N SER A 19 -4.38 -6.01 12.09
CA SER A 19 -4.27 -6.46 13.48
C SER A 19 -3.31 -7.67 13.54
N PRO A 20 -2.66 -7.92 14.69
CA PRO A 20 -1.86 -9.13 14.87
C PRO A 20 -2.64 -10.40 14.54
N LEU A 21 -3.95 -10.44 14.86
CA LEU A 21 -4.83 -11.56 14.53
C LEU A 21 -5.01 -11.73 13.02
N LEU A 22 -5.33 -10.64 12.30
CA LEU A 22 -5.48 -10.67 10.84
C LEU A 22 -4.21 -11.17 10.17
N ARG A 23 -3.05 -10.67 10.62
CA ARG A 23 -1.75 -11.08 10.08
C ARG A 23 -1.53 -12.59 10.21
N GLU A 24 -1.68 -13.14 11.40
CA GLU A 24 -1.45 -14.58 11.62
C GLU A 24 -2.51 -15.45 10.93
N ALA A 25 -3.77 -14.99 10.88
CA ALA A 25 -4.84 -15.69 10.17
C ALA A 25 -4.55 -15.77 8.66
N VAL A 26 -4.12 -14.67 8.05
CA VAL A 26 -3.72 -14.62 6.62
C VAL A 26 -2.50 -15.49 6.36
N LEU A 27 -1.47 -15.45 7.21
CA LEU A 27 -0.28 -16.31 7.06
C LEU A 27 -0.66 -17.79 7.14
N ARG A 28 -1.56 -18.15 8.05
CA ARG A 28 -2.09 -19.52 8.14
C ARG A 28 -2.88 -19.91 6.89
N ALA A 29 -3.69 -19.00 6.35
CA ALA A 29 -4.46 -19.23 5.14
C ALA A 29 -3.58 -19.38 3.89
N ALA A 30 -2.46 -18.66 3.84
CA ALA A 30 -1.49 -18.75 2.75
C ALA A 30 -0.81 -20.13 2.62
N LEU A 31 -0.88 -20.95 3.67
CA LEU A 31 -0.35 -22.33 3.68
C LEU A 31 -1.38 -23.37 3.21
N TRP A 32 -2.62 -22.98 2.90
CA TRP A 32 -3.63 -23.93 2.46
C TRP A 32 -3.32 -24.46 1.06
N PRO A 33 -3.48 -25.78 0.83
CA PRO A 33 -3.36 -26.33 -0.51
C PRO A 33 -4.45 -25.75 -1.41
N VAL A 34 -4.13 -25.57 -2.68
CA VAL A 34 -5.14 -25.18 -3.69
C VAL A 34 -6.15 -26.32 -3.81
N ALA A 35 -7.35 -26.07 -3.32
CA ALA A 35 -8.47 -27.02 -3.34
C ALA A 35 -9.74 -26.31 -3.79
N GLU A 36 -10.66 -27.03 -4.42
CA GLU A 36 -11.96 -26.48 -4.84
C GLU A 36 -12.81 -26.00 -3.65
N HIS A 37 -12.67 -26.69 -2.50
CA HIS A 37 -13.48 -26.43 -1.32
C HIS A 37 -12.62 -26.30 -0.07
N LEU A 38 -12.93 -25.29 0.73
CA LEU A 38 -12.35 -25.12 2.06
C LEU A 38 -12.97 -26.13 3.02
N THR A 39 -12.17 -26.67 3.94
CA THR A 39 -12.71 -27.41 5.09
C THR A 39 -13.52 -26.48 6.00
N ALA A 40 -14.31 -27.05 6.91
CA ALA A 40 -15.05 -26.26 7.90
C ALA A 40 -14.11 -25.37 8.73
N GLN A 41 -12.94 -25.90 9.13
CA GLN A 41 -11.93 -25.12 9.86
C GLN A 41 -11.36 -23.96 9.03
N GLN A 42 -11.04 -24.20 7.76
CA GLN A 42 -10.56 -23.15 6.87
C GLN A 42 -11.63 -22.09 6.61
N THR A 43 -12.89 -22.50 6.54
CA THR A 43 -14.03 -21.59 6.39
C THR A 43 -14.16 -20.65 7.60
N HIS A 44 -14.02 -21.17 8.83
CA HIS A 44 -14.02 -20.34 10.03
C HIS A 44 -12.86 -19.33 10.05
N ILE A 45 -11.66 -19.76 9.65
CA ILE A 45 -10.51 -18.85 9.57
C ILE A 45 -10.74 -17.76 8.51
N ALA A 46 -11.30 -18.12 7.35
CA ALA A 46 -11.63 -17.16 6.30
C ALA A 46 -12.68 -16.14 6.77
N GLN A 47 -13.66 -16.55 7.58
CA GLN A 47 -14.63 -15.65 8.21
C GLN A 47 -13.95 -14.68 9.18
N VAL A 48 -13.04 -15.16 10.03
CA VAL A 48 -12.26 -14.29 10.93
C VAL A 48 -11.44 -13.26 10.14
N ILE A 49 -10.79 -13.68 9.04
CA ILE A 49 -10.06 -12.75 8.17
C ILE A 49 -10.99 -11.67 7.62
N LEU A 50 -12.17 -12.05 7.15
CA LEU A 50 -13.16 -11.10 6.64
C LEU A 50 -13.64 -10.14 7.73
N ASP A 51 -13.97 -10.64 8.92
CA ASP A 51 -14.41 -9.82 10.05
C ASP A 51 -13.34 -8.83 10.46
N GLU A 52 -12.07 -9.25 10.52
CA GLU A 52 -10.96 -8.36 10.82
C GLU A 52 -10.74 -7.30 9.73
N ILE A 53 -10.93 -7.64 8.44
CA ILE A 53 -10.84 -6.65 7.35
C ILE A 53 -11.97 -5.63 7.43
N VAL A 54 -13.20 -6.08 7.69
CA VAL A 54 -14.39 -5.22 7.77
C VAL A 54 -14.32 -4.27 8.97
N ASN A 55 -13.80 -4.76 10.10
CA ASN A 55 -13.70 -3.99 11.35
C ASN A 55 -12.38 -3.21 11.50
N SER A 56 -11.40 -3.42 10.60
CA SER A 56 -10.14 -2.68 10.64
C SER A 56 -10.42 -1.18 10.47
N PRO A 57 -9.77 -0.30 11.27
CA PRO A 57 -9.79 1.13 11.03
C PRO A 57 -9.33 1.38 9.60
N ARG A 58 -10.22 1.97 8.79
CA ARG A 58 -9.88 2.39 7.44
C ARG A 58 -8.93 3.56 7.58
N GLU A 59 -7.63 3.29 7.45
CA GLU A 59 -6.68 4.35 7.26
C GLU A 59 -6.83 4.81 5.81
N GLU A 60 -7.22 6.08 5.63
CA GLU A 60 -7.05 6.71 4.34
C GLU A 60 -5.58 6.58 3.98
N PHE A 61 -5.29 5.90 2.87
CA PHE A 61 -3.95 5.88 2.29
C PHE A 61 -3.66 7.27 1.77
N CYS A 62 -3.34 8.18 2.68
CA CYS A 62 -2.81 9.47 2.35
C CYS A 62 -1.35 9.22 2.01
N LEU A 63 -1.05 9.14 0.72
CA LEU A 63 0.30 9.34 0.23
C LEU A 63 0.52 10.85 0.21
N PRO A 64 1.18 11.44 1.23
CA PRO A 64 1.34 12.88 1.30
C PRO A 64 2.13 13.35 0.08
N LEU A 65 1.54 14.26 -0.68
CA LEU A 65 2.20 14.90 -1.81
C LEU A 65 3.08 16.05 -1.29
N PRO A 66 4.29 16.24 -1.84
CA PRO A 66 5.11 17.39 -1.51
C PRO A 66 4.43 18.69 -2.01
N SER A 67 4.58 19.78 -1.27
CA SER A 67 4.07 21.11 -1.62
C SER A 67 4.96 21.87 -2.61
N ASP A 68 6.25 21.58 -2.70
CA ASP A 68 7.15 22.20 -3.69
C ASP A 68 6.81 21.68 -5.09
N SER A 69 6.58 22.59 -6.03
CA SER A 69 6.12 22.28 -7.38
C SER A 69 7.04 21.34 -8.16
N ARG A 70 8.36 21.39 -7.93
CA ARG A 70 9.33 20.53 -8.61
C ARG A 70 9.29 19.10 -8.06
N LEU A 71 9.14 18.97 -6.74
CA LEU A 71 8.95 17.66 -6.10
C LEU A 71 7.58 17.07 -6.42
N LEU A 72 6.55 17.91 -6.53
CA LEU A 72 5.20 17.50 -6.92
C LEU A 72 5.18 16.95 -8.34
N ALA A 73 5.84 17.62 -9.29
CA ALA A 73 5.96 17.13 -10.67
C ALA A 73 6.58 15.72 -10.73
N VAL A 74 7.62 15.46 -9.92
CA VAL A 74 8.23 14.13 -9.79
C VAL A 74 7.26 13.14 -9.15
N ALA A 75 6.57 13.53 -8.08
CA ALA A 75 5.58 12.68 -7.41
C ALA A 75 4.46 12.26 -8.38
N GLU A 76 3.94 13.20 -9.17
CA GLU A 76 2.93 12.95 -10.20
C GLU A 76 3.44 12.06 -11.33
N ALA A 77 4.69 12.25 -11.77
CA ALA A 77 5.30 11.40 -12.80
C ALA A 77 5.40 9.94 -12.32
N ILE A 78 5.78 9.73 -11.05
CA ILE A 78 5.81 8.40 -10.43
C ILE A 78 4.41 7.81 -10.32
N LEU A 79 3.41 8.60 -9.91
CA LEU A 79 2.02 8.13 -9.81
C LEU A 79 1.41 7.78 -11.17
N LYS A 80 1.81 8.47 -12.24
CA LYS A 80 1.39 8.14 -13.62
C LYS A 80 2.04 6.85 -14.14
N ASN A 81 3.24 6.52 -13.68
CA ASN A 81 3.93 5.28 -14.06
C ASN A 81 4.70 4.65 -12.88
N PRO A 82 4.01 3.98 -11.93
CA PRO A 82 4.63 3.49 -10.70
C PRO A 82 5.68 2.39 -10.93
N SER A 83 5.57 1.66 -12.04
CA SER A 83 6.49 0.57 -12.42
C SER A 83 7.82 1.07 -12.99
N ALA A 84 7.95 2.38 -13.27
CA ALA A 84 9.20 2.98 -13.69
C ALA A 84 10.32 2.72 -12.66
N ARG A 85 11.50 2.37 -13.17
CA ARG A 85 12.72 2.08 -12.38
C ARG A 85 13.78 3.17 -12.59
N GLU A 86 13.37 4.42 -12.50
CA GLU A 86 14.34 5.52 -12.51
C GLU A 86 15.06 5.62 -11.16
N SER A 87 16.31 6.07 -11.20
CA SER A 87 17.13 6.27 -10.00
C SER A 87 16.78 7.57 -9.29
N LEU A 88 17.16 7.66 -8.02
CA LEU A 88 17.06 8.90 -7.23
C LEU A 88 17.77 10.08 -7.93
N SER A 89 18.91 9.82 -8.58
CA SER A 89 19.69 10.84 -9.31
C SER A 89 18.87 11.50 -10.42
N ILE A 90 18.16 10.70 -11.22
CA ILE A 90 17.34 11.18 -12.34
C ILE A 90 16.18 12.04 -11.81
N TYR A 91 15.50 11.59 -10.76
CA TYR A 91 14.43 12.38 -10.14
C TYR A 91 14.92 13.67 -9.49
N ALA A 92 16.11 13.65 -8.89
CA ALA A 92 16.73 14.84 -8.33
C ALA A 92 17.09 15.85 -9.44
N GLU A 93 17.65 15.39 -10.56
CA GLU A 93 17.95 16.20 -11.73
C GLU A 93 16.69 16.80 -12.37
N GLN A 94 15.63 16.01 -12.57
CA GLN A 94 14.33 16.48 -13.05
C GLN A 94 13.76 17.59 -12.16
N ALA A 95 13.96 17.50 -10.85
CA ALA A 95 13.55 18.52 -9.89
C ALA A 95 14.58 19.65 -9.68
N SER A 96 15.67 19.69 -10.46
CA SER A 96 16.77 20.67 -10.33
C SER A 96 17.37 20.75 -8.92
N PHE A 97 17.54 19.59 -8.27
CA PHE A 97 18.14 19.45 -6.96
C PHE A 97 19.34 18.50 -6.99
N SER A 98 20.28 18.68 -6.06
CA SER A 98 21.20 17.59 -5.72
C SER A 98 20.45 16.47 -5.00
N GLU A 99 20.91 15.22 -5.13
CA GLU A 99 20.29 14.07 -4.45
C GLU A 99 20.11 14.27 -2.93
N ARG A 100 21.10 14.93 -2.30
CA ARG A 100 21.08 15.24 -0.87
C ARG A 100 19.97 16.24 -0.54
N THR A 101 19.82 17.30 -1.34
CA THR A 101 18.76 18.30 -1.13
C THR A 101 17.40 17.71 -1.41
N PHE A 102 17.26 16.98 -2.51
CA PHE A 102 16.04 16.28 -2.90
C PHE A 102 15.57 15.35 -1.79
N SER A 103 16.42 14.43 -1.32
CA SER A 103 16.06 13.47 -0.27
C SER A 103 15.65 14.14 1.03
N ARG A 104 16.37 15.20 1.43
CA ARG A 104 16.06 15.96 2.65
C ARG A 104 14.73 16.69 2.53
N TRP A 105 14.48 17.36 1.41
CA TRP A 105 13.25 18.11 1.17
C TRP A 105 12.04 17.19 1.02
N TYR A 106 12.18 16.08 0.28
CA TYR A 106 11.13 15.10 0.13
C TYR A 106 10.68 14.54 1.47
N LYS A 107 11.65 14.19 2.34
CA LYS A 107 11.36 13.74 3.70
C LYS A 107 10.77 14.83 4.58
N ALA A 108 11.25 16.07 4.47
CA ALA A 108 10.72 17.18 5.25
C ALA A 108 9.25 17.49 4.90
N GLN A 109 8.85 17.34 3.63
CA GLN A 109 7.48 17.64 3.19
C GLN A 109 6.52 16.46 3.31
N THR A 110 6.98 15.25 3.02
CA THR A 110 6.11 14.05 3.01
C THR A 110 6.21 13.21 4.28
N GLY A 111 7.19 13.50 5.16
CA GLY A 111 7.51 12.66 6.32
C GLY A 111 8.25 11.35 5.98
N PHE A 112 8.34 10.98 4.70
CA PHE A 112 8.93 9.73 4.24
C PHE A 112 10.22 9.96 3.44
N SER A 113 11.18 9.04 3.55
CA SER A 113 12.26 9.01 2.57
C SER A 113 11.68 8.74 1.17
N PHE A 114 12.32 9.27 0.13
CA PHE A 114 11.86 9.10 -1.25
C PHE A 114 11.61 7.62 -1.61
N ARG A 115 12.49 6.71 -1.22
CA ARG A 115 12.32 5.26 -1.48
C ARG A 115 11.09 4.66 -0.78
N VAL A 116 10.83 5.05 0.47
CA VAL A 116 9.64 4.58 1.21
C VAL A 116 8.38 5.14 0.56
N TRP A 117 8.41 6.42 0.18
CA TRP A 117 7.31 7.06 -0.52
C TRP A 117 7.03 6.39 -1.87
N GLN A 118 8.07 6.14 -2.68
CA GLN A 118 7.94 5.47 -3.98
C GLN A 118 7.43 4.03 -3.85
N ALA A 119 7.88 3.30 -2.83
CA ALA A 119 7.36 1.96 -2.55
C ALA A 119 5.86 1.99 -2.20
N ARG A 120 5.42 2.99 -1.42
CA ARG A 120 4.00 3.22 -1.12
C ARG A 120 3.22 3.60 -2.37
N ALA A 121 3.75 4.48 -3.22
CA ALA A 121 3.13 4.88 -4.49
C ALA A 121 2.87 3.70 -5.45
N ARG A 122 3.63 2.60 -5.33
CA ARG A 122 3.46 1.39 -6.15
C ARG A 122 2.38 0.43 -5.68
N VAL A 123 1.87 0.62 -4.46
CA VAL A 123 0.82 -0.22 -3.87
C VAL A 123 -0.57 0.40 -4.08
N LEU A 124 -0.62 1.65 -4.56
CA LEU A 124 -1.82 2.29 -5.13
C LEU A 124 -2.12 1.74 -6.51
#